data_AF-A0A8G2FXY0-F1
#
_entry.id   AF-A0A8G2FXY0-F1
#
_cell.length_a   1.000
_cell.length_b   1.000
_cell.length_c   1.000
_cell.angle_alpha   90.00
_cell.angle_beta   90.00
_cell.angle_gamma   90.00
#
_symmetry.space_group_name_H-M   'P 1'
#
loop_
_entity.id
_entity.type
_entity.pdbx_description
1 polymer ?
#
loop_
_entity_poly.entity_id
_entity_poly.type
_entity_poly.pdbx_seq_one_letter_code
_entity_poly.pdbx_strand_id
1 'polypeptide(L)'
;MKNPFIIFGVLFLLAAIFSYIFGQVIIAIIALIISGYFIYQSLRTSPARADKKIGDITYNGIMDIARTKYNNGTFHVDLENFSKTVSNIKDIIVSSGKMPEFGLDSIFLVYFTQASAENAYKEITKRGVKAQVMQEKNNWYVRIEFE
;
A
#
# COMPACT_ATOMS: atom_id res chain seq x y z
N MET A 1 8.46 -11.51 -2.73
CA MET A 1 9.41 -12.41 -2.05
C MET A 1 8.60 -13.46 -1.27
N LYS A 2 8.97 -14.74 -1.31
CA LYS A 2 8.26 -15.79 -0.55
C LYS A 2 8.47 -15.56 0.95
N ASN A 3 7.41 -15.67 1.76
CA ASN A 3 7.48 -15.42 3.21
C ASN A 3 8.41 -16.48 3.86
N PRO A 4 9.57 -16.10 4.42
CA PRO A 4 10.53 -17.06 4.99
C PRO A 4 9.92 -17.87 6.15
N PHE A 5 8.96 -17.30 6.87
CA PHE A 5 8.27 -17.99 7.96
C PHE A 5 7.46 -19.22 7.46
N ILE A 6 6.89 -19.16 6.25
CA ILE A 6 6.22 -20.33 5.64
C ILE A 6 7.24 -21.42 5.29
N ILE A 7 8.43 -21.05 4.80
CA ILE A 7 9.47 -22.01 4.41
C ILE A 7 9.96 -22.77 5.64
N PHE A 8 10.28 -22.05 6.72
CA PHE A 8 10.66 -22.67 7.99
C PHE A 8 9.52 -23.49 8.61
N GLY A 9 8.28 -22.98 8.54
CA GLY A 9 7.11 -23.71 9.02
C GLY A 9 6.93 -25.08 8.35
N VAL A 10 7.07 -25.13 7.02
CA VAL A 10 6.99 -26.39 6.24
C VAL A 10 8.16 -27.32 6.53
N LEU A 11 9.39 -26.79 6.66
CA LEU A 11 10.57 -27.60 7.00
C LEU A 11 10.42 -28.30 8.36
N PHE A 12 9.97 -27.58 9.39
CA PHE A 12 9.73 -28.17 10.71
C PHE A 12 8.55 -29.13 10.71
N LEU A 13 7.53 -28.92 9.85
CA LEU A 13 6.44 -29.87 9.67
C LEU A 13 6.95 -31.20 9.11
N LEU A 14 7.79 -31.14 8.07
CA LEU A 14 8.40 -32.33 7.48
C LEU A 14 9.32 -33.05 8.47
N ALA A 15 10.10 -32.30 9.26
CA ALA A 15 10.92 -32.85 10.33
C ALA A 15 10.07 -33.55 11.41
N ALA A 16 8.92 -32.98 11.78
CA ALA A 16 8.00 -33.60 12.73
C ALA A 16 7.43 -34.92 12.21
N ILE A 17 6.98 -34.95 10.94
CA ILE A 17 6.48 -36.16 10.28
C ILE A 17 7.58 -37.22 10.21
N PHE A 18 8.78 -36.84 9.81
CA PHE A 18 9.93 -37.74 9.73
C PHE A 18 10.29 -38.31 11.11
N SER A 19 10.45 -37.47 12.13
CA SER A 19 10.75 -37.93 13.49
C SER A 19 9.67 -38.86 14.05
N TYR A 20 8.41 -38.64 13.72
CA TYR A 20 7.31 -39.52 14.13
C TYR A 20 7.42 -40.91 13.49
N ILE A 21 7.72 -41.00 12.19
CA ILE A 21 7.89 -42.28 11.47
C ILE A 21 9.03 -43.12 12.07
N PHE A 22 10.11 -42.48 12.52
CA PHE A 22 11.25 -43.15 13.16
C PHE A 22 11.09 -43.37 14.68
N GLY A 23 9.89 -43.18 15.22
CA GLY A 23 9.57 -43.44 16.64
C GLY A 23 10.08 -42.40 17.64
N GLN A 24 10.62 -41.28 17.15
CA GLN A 24 11.12 -40.17 17.98
C GLN A 24 10.00 -39.20 18.35
N VAL A 25 9.03 -39.67 19.15
CA VAL A 25 7.78 -38.96 19.43
C VAL A 25 8.00 -37.60 20.11
N ILE A 26 8.95 -37.51 21.05
CA ILE A 26 9.26 -36.25 21.76
C ILE A 26 9.76 -35.18 20.77
N ILE A 27 10.68 -35.56 19.88
CA ILE A 27 11.25 -34.66 18.87
C ILE A 27 10.16 -34.23 17.88
N ALA A 28 9.29 -35.16 17.49
CA ALA A 28 8.17 -34.88 16.59
C ALA A 28 7.22 -33.82 17.19
N ILE A 29 6.86 -33.94 18.47
CA ILE A 29 5.99 -32.97 19.16
C ILE A 29 6.64 -31.58 19.19
N ILE A 30 7.93 -31.50 19.57
CA ILE A 30 8.67 -30.22 19.62
C ILE A 30 8.71 -29.57 18.22
N ALA A 31 9.06 -30.34 17.19
CA ALA A 31 9.10 -29.85 15.81
C ALA A 31 7.73 -29.38 15.31
N LEU A 32 6.64 -30.06 15.72
CA LEU A 32 5.27 -29.69 15.36
C LEU A 32 4.83 -28.38 16.02
N ILE A 33 5.18 -28.17 17.29
CA ILE A 33 4.94 -26.90 18.01
C ILE A 33 5.68 -25.75 17.30
N ILE A 34 6.97 -25.95 16.97
CA ILE A 34 7.79 -24.96 16.26
C ILE A 34 7.18 -24.65 14.89
N SER A 35 6.79 -25.68 14.13
CA SER A 35 6.11 -25.52 12.83
C SER A 35 4.84 -24.68 12.96
N GLY A 36 3.98 -25.00 13.94
CA GLY A 36 2.76 -24.24 14.22
C GLY A 36 3.03 -22.76 14.50
N TYR A 37 4.06 -22.45 15.30
CA TYR A 37 4.46 -21.08 15.58
C TYR A 37 4.88 -20.31 14.31
N PHE A 38 5.70 -20.93 13.46
CA PHE A 38 6.17 -20.31 12.21
C PHE A 38 5.05 -20.10 11.19
N ILE A 39 4.16 -21.08 11.03
CA ILE A 39 2.98 -20.95 10.16
C ILE A 39 2.05 -19.84 10.68
N TYR A 40 1.80 -19.80 11.99
CA TYR A 40 1.00 -18.75 12.62
C TYR A 40 1.60 -17.35 12.41
N GLN A 41 2.92 -17.20 12.59
CA GLN A 41 3.61 -15.94 12.31
C GLN A 41 3.51 -15.54 10.85
N SER A 42 3.58 -16.49 9.93
CA SER A 42 3.40 -16.18 8.50
C SER A 42 2.01 -15.63 8.18
N LEU A 43 0.96 -16.20 8.79
CA LEU A 43 -0.41 -15.72 8.63
C LEU A 43 -0.61 -14.31 9.21
N ARG A 44 0.09 -13.98 10.29
CA ARG A 44 0.06 -12.64 10.91
C ARG A 44 0.88 -11.59 10.14
N THR A 45 2.02 -11.97 9.59
CA THR A 45 2.97 -11.08 8.90
C THR A 45 2.71 -10.97 7.40
N SER A 46 1.55 -11.42 6.92
CA SER A 46 1.22 -11.36 5.49
C SER A 46 1.36 -9.92 4.95
N PRO A 47 2.25 -9.69 3.95
CA PRO A 47 2.46 -8.37 3.35
C PRO A 47 1.16 -7.73 2.86
N ALA A 48 0.24 -8.55 2.33
CA ALA A 48 -1.07 -8.09 1.86
C ALA A 48 -1.92 -7.39 2.93
N ARG A 49 -1.78 -7.78 4.22
CA ARG A 49 -2.47 -7.08 5.32
C ARG A 49 -1.80 -5.75 5.66
N ALA A 50 -0.47 -5.70 5.59
CA ALA A 50 0.29 -4.48 5.81
C ALA A 50 -0.01 -3.44 4.71
N ASP A 51 0.00 -3.87 3.44
CA ASP A 51 -0.27 -3.01 2.28
C ASP A 51 -1.67 -2.41 2.33
N LYS A 52 -2.68 -3.22 2.69
CA LYS A 52 -4.06 -2.73 2.87
C LYS A 52 -4.15 -1.69 3.99
N LYS A 53 -3.51 -1.96 5.14
CA LYS A 53 -3.51 -1.04 6.29
C LYS A 53 -2.82 0.28 5.97
N ILE A 54 -1.67 0.23 5.28
CA ILE A 54 -0.95 1.43 4.82
C ILE A 54 -1.85 2.22 3.87
N GLY A 55 -2.52 1.54 2.93
CA GLY A 55 -3.42 2.21 2.00
C GLY A 55 -4.59 2.92 2.68
N ASP A 56 -5.19 2.32 3.70
CA ASP A 56 -6.26 2.95 4.48
C ASP A 56 -5.75 4.16 5.29
N ILE A 57 -4.56 4.05 5.89
CA ILE A 57 -3.93 5.17 6.63
C ILE A 57 -3.64 6.33 5.68
N THR A 58 -3.03 6.08 4.53
CA THR A 58 -2.72 7.12 3.55
C THR A 58 -4.00 7.79 3.04
N TYR A 59 -5.03 7.02 2.70
CA TYR A 59 -6.32 7.55 2.27
C TYR A 59 -6.97 8.44 3.34
N ASN A 60 -7.05 7.96 4.58
CA ASN A 60 -7.64 8.71 5.69
C ASN A 60 -6.85 9.99 5.97
N GLY A 61 -5.52 9.91 5.98
CA GLY A 61 -4.64 11.08 6.18
C GLY A 61 -4.82 12.14 5.09
N ILE A 62 -4.95 11.75 3.83
CA ILE A 62 -5.28 12.67 2.72
C ILE A 62 -6.63 13.34 2.97
N MET A 63 -7.63 12.57 3.40
CA MET A 63 -8.98 13.09 3.61
C MET A 63 -9.07 14.06 4.80
N ASP A 64 -8.32 13.81 5.86
CA ASP A 64 -8.23 14.72 7.02
C ASP A 64 -7.54 16.03 6.66
N ILE A 65 -6.46 15.99 5.87
CA ILE A 65 -5.79 17.20 5.36
C ILE A 65 -6.74 17.99 4.46
N ALA A 66 -7.45 17.32 3.55
CA ALA A 66 -8.40 17.95 2.64
C ALA A 66 -9.50 18.68 3.40
N ARG A 67 -10.12 18.02 4.40
CA ARG A 67 -11.14 18.63 5.28
C ARG A 67 -10.60 19.83 6.03
N THR A 68 -9.40 19.72 6.60
CA THR A 68 -8.76 20.81 7.33
C THR A 68 -8.52 22.01 6.43
N LYS A 69 -7.96 21.80 5.23
CA LYS A 69 -7.69 22.88 4.27
C LYS A 69 -8.97 23.50 3.71
N TYR A 70 -10.00 22.68 3.47
CA TYR A 70 -11.32 23.13 3.03
C TYR A 70 -11.97 24.05 4.07
N ASN A 71 -12.00 23.60 5.34
CA ASN A 71 -12.53 24.40 6.44
C ASN A 71 -11.76 25.72 6.64
N ASN A 72 -10.46 25.71 6.37
CA ASN A 72 -9.61 26.90 6.44
C ASN A 72 -9.70 27.79 5.19
N GLY A 73 -10.50 27.43 4.17
CA GLY A 73 -10.64 28.20 2.93
C GLY A 73 -9.41 28.17 2.02
N THR A 74 -8.54 27.18 2.17
CA THR A 74 -7.28 27.03 1.39
C THR A 74 -7.29 25.85 0.42
N PHE A 75 -8.44 25.18 0.31
CA PHE A 75 -8.72 24.13 -0.66
C PHE A 75 -10.15 24.33 -1.16
N HIS A 76 -10.32 24.73 -2.42
CA HIS A 76 -11.62 25.18 -2.97
C HIS A 76 -12.32 24.09 -3.78
N VAL A 77 -12.05 22.83 -3.43
CA VAL A 77 -12.64 21.66 -4.09
C VAL A 77 -13.86 21.17 -3.31
N ASP A 78 -14.89 20.71 -4.01
CA ASP A 78 -15.97 19.94 -3.39
C ASP A 78 -15.43 18.65 -2.75
N LEU A 79 -15.58 18.52 -1.44
CA LEU A 79 -15.08 17.38 -0.67
C LEU A 79 -15.71 16.04 -1.12
N GLU A 80 -16.93 16.06 -1.65
CA GLU A 80 -17.58 14.84 -2.15
C GLU A 80 -16.92 14.36 -3.46
N ASN A 81 -16.77 15.26 -4.43
CA ASN A 81 -16.05 14.97 -5.67
C ASN A 81 -14.58 14.60 -5.43
N PHE A 82 -13.92 15.28 -4.49
CA PHE A 82 -12.56 14.95 -4.07
C PHE A 82 -12.47 13.53 -3.53
N SER A 83 -13.34 13.17 -2.59
CA SER A 83 -13.36 11.84 -1.97
C SER A 83 -13.58 10.73 -3.00
N LYS A 84 -14.52 10.93 -3.94
CA LYS A 84 -14.79 9.99 -5.05
C LYS A 84 -13.56 9.81 -5.92
N THR A 85 -12.94 10.91 -6.34
CA THR A 85 -11.76 10.89 -7.21
C THR A 85 -10.58 10.21 -6.52
N VAL A 86 -10.25 10.60 -5.29
CA VAL A 86 -9.16 10.01 -4.50
C VAL A 86 -9.39 8.52 -4.23
N SER A 87 -10.64 8.12 -3.96
CA SER A 87 -10.99 6.70 -3.80
C SER A 87 -10.78 5.91 -5.10
N ASN A 88 -11.08 6.50 -6.26
CA ASN A 88 -10.91 5.88 -7.57
C ASN A 88 -9.43 5.65 -7.93
N ILE A 89 -8.51 6.47 -7.41
CA ILE A 89 -7.06 6.38 -7.69
C ILE A 89 -6.22 5.99 -6.47
N LYS A 90 -6.85 5.44 -5.43
CA LYS A 90 -6.22 5.17 -4.12
C LYS A 90 -4.95 4.32 -4.23
N ASP A 91 -4.98 3.24 -5.01
CA ASP A 91 -3.83 2.37 -5.28
C ASP A 91 -2.66 3.12 -5.93
N ILE A 92 -2.94 4.04 -6.86
CA ILE A 92 -1.92 4.87 -7.52
C ILE A 92 -1.29 5.83 -6.52
N ILE A 93 -2.10 6.47 -5.66
CA ILE A 93 -1.58 7.36 -4.61
C ILE A 93 -0.70 6.58 -3.63
N VAL A 94 -1.16 5.42 -3.16
CA VAL A 94 -0.43 4.59 -2.20
C VAL A 94 0.89 4.09 -2.80
N SER A 95 0.89 3.69 -4.07
CA SER A 95 2.10 3.23 -4.77
C SER A 95 3.12 4.34 -5.02
N SER A 96 2.72 5.62 -5.04
CA SER A 96 3.67 6.75 -5.13
C SER A 96 4.62 6.83 -3.93
N GLY A 97 4.23 6.22 -2.79
CA GLY A 97 5.05 6.12 -1.58
C GLY A 97 5.24 7.45 -0.83
N LYS A 98 4.61 8.54 -1.28
CA LYS A 98 4.68 9.86 -0.64
C LYS A 98 3.27 10.44 -0.43
N MET A 99 3.14 11.26 0.60
CA MET A 99 1.93 12.07 0.80
C MET A 99 1.79 13.05 -0.37
N PRO A 100 0.60 13.17 -0.99
CA PRO A 100 0.36 14.17 -2.01
C PRO A 100 0.50 15.59 -1.46
N GLU A 101 0.97 16.51 -2.29
CA GLU A 101 0.94 17.93 -1.97
C GLU A 101 -0.41 18.52 -2.38
N PHE A 102 -0.94 19.45 -1.58
CA PHE A 102 -2.25 20.07 -1.80
C PHE A 102 -2.07 21.49 -2.32
N GLY A 103 -2.49 21.72 -3.57
CA GLY A 103 -2.74 23.04 -4.12
C GLY A 103 -4.12 23.59 -3.73
N LEU A 104 -4.58 24.64 -4.42
CA LEU A 104 -5.89 25.24 -4.20
C LEU A 104 -7.02 24.33 -4.71
N ASP A 105 -6.90 23.87 -5.96
CA ASP A 105 -7.93 23.08 -6.67
C ASP A 105 -7.38 21.74 -7.18
N SER A 106 -6.21 21.34 -6.69
CA SER A 106 -5.48 20.18 -7.20
C SER A 106 -4.65 19.51 -6.12
N ILE A 107 -4.34 18.24 -6.32
CA ILE A 107 -3.28 17.55 -5.58
C ILE A 107 -2.15 17.15 -6.51
N PHE A 108 -0.95 17.04 -5.98
CA PHE A 108 0.25 16.69 -6.73
C PHE A 108 0.86 15.41 -6.18
N LEU A 109 0.98 14.40 -7.03
CA LEU A 109 1.70 13.17 -6.73
C LEU A 109 3.15 13.31 -7.17
N VAL A 110 4.09 13.05 -6.25
CA VAL A 110 5.52 13.28 -6.48
C VAL A 110 6.21 11.98 -6.91
N TYR A 111 6.96 12.05 -8.01
CA TYR A 111 7.73 10.97 -8.58
C TYR A 111 9.19 11.40 -8.84
N PHE A 112 10.11 10.45 -8.72
CA PHE A 112 11.54 10.70 -8.95
C PHE A 112 11.96 10.59 -10.42
N THR A 113 11.15 9.93 -11.26
CA THR A 113 11.47 9.70 -12.67
C THR A 113 10.29 10.05 -13.56
N GLN A 114 10.59 10.52 -14.77
CA GLN A 114 9.60 10.84 -15.79
C GLN A 114 8.72 9.64 -16.13
N ALA A 115 9.35 8.48 -16.36
CA ALA A 115 8.65 7.25 -16.73
C ALA A 115 7.61 6.84 -15.68
N SER A 116 7.92 6.97 -14.38
CA SER A 116 6.97 6.66 -13.31
C SER A 116 5.79 7.65 -13.29
N ALA A 117 6.06 8.95 -13.47
CA ALA A 117 5.02 9.97 -13.54
C ALA A 117 4.10 9.76 -14.76
N GLU A 118 4.67 9.47 -15.93
CA GLU A 118 3.90 9.21 -17.15
C GLU A 118 3.03 7.96 -17.05
N ASN A 119 3.55 6.90 -16.43
CA ASN A 119 2.78 5.68 -16.19
C ASN A 119 1.61 5.95 -15.25
N ALA A 120 1.84 6.65 -14.14
CA ALA A 120 0.78 7.05 -13.22
C ALA A 120 -0.27 7.93 -13.91
N TYR A 121 0.16 8.93 -14.70
CA TYR A 121 -0.72 9.78 -15.49
C TYR A 121 -1.61 8.98 -16.46
N LYS A 122 -1.04 8.01 -17.19
CA LYS A 122 -1.81 7.15 -18.10
C LYS A 122 -2.87 6.34 -17.36
N GLU A 123 -2.53 5.81 -16.18
CA GLU A 123 -3.48 5.04 -15.37
C GLU A 123 -4.57 5.92 -14.74
N ILE A 124 -4.24 7.13 -14.28
CA ILE A 124 -5.20 8.09 -13.74
C ILE A 124 -6.19 8.54 -14.84
N THR A 125 -5.68 8.91 -16.01
CA THR A 125 -6.51 9.39 -17.13
C THR A 125 -7.41 8.30 -17.70
N LYS A 126 -6.94 7.05 -17.77
CA LYS A 126 -7.80 5.89 -18.12
C LYS A 126 -9.00 5.73 -17.20
N ARG A 127 -8.91 6.17 -15.94
CA ARG A 127 -10.00 6.12 -14.96
C ARG A 127 -10.92 7.34 -15.02
N GLY A 128 -10.77 8.19 -16.05
CA GLY A 128 -11.60 9.37 -16.28
C GLY A 128 -11.26 10.57 -15.40
N VAL A 129 -10.12 10.54 -14.70
CA VAL A 129 -9.68 11.62 -13.82
C VAL A 129 -8.79 12.60 -14.60
N LYS A 130 -9.07 13.90 -14.48
CA LYS A 130 -8.27 14.96 -15.08
C LYS A 130 -6.92 15.06 -14.37
N ALA A 131 -5.84 14.90 -15.13
CA ALA A 131 -4.49 14.98 -14.61
C ALA A 131 -3.51 15.58 -15.63
N GLN A 132 -2.37 16.04 -15.16
CA GLN A 132 -1.29 16.57 -15.99
C GLN A 132 0.07 16.17 -15.41
N VAL A 133 1.04 15.83 -16.26
CA VAL A 133 2.44 15.62 -15.86
C VAL A 133 3.18 16.94 -15.92
N MET A 134 3.92 17.27 -14.86
CA MET A 134 4.72 18.48 -14.74
C MET A 134 6.11 18.13 -14.20
N GLN A 135 7.13 18.88 -14.59
CA GLN A 135 8.47 18.76 -14.01
C GLN A 135 8.78 20.03 -13.22
N GLU A 136 9.23 19.87 -11.98
CA GLU A 136 9.71 21.00 -11.19
C GLU A 136 11.05 20.64 -10.54
N LYS A 137 12.09 21.41 -10.88
CA LYS A 137 13.49 21.15 -10.49
C LYS A 137 13.89 19.73 -10.88
N ASN A 138 14.16 18.88 -9.89
CA ASN A 138 14.61 17.49 -10.07
C ASN A 138 13.48 16.46 -9.91
N ASN A 139 12.25 16.90 -9.62
CA ASN A 139 11.11 16.01 -9.38
C ASN A 139 10.09 16.10 -10.51
N TRP A 140 9.37 15.00 -10.68
CA TRP A 140 8.23 14.91 -11.58
C TRP A 140 6.95 14.85 -10.76
N TYR A 141 5.93 15.55 -11.21
CA TYR A 141 4.65 15.66 -10.52
C TYR A 141 3.54 15.21 -11.46
N VAL A 142 2.56 14.52 -10.91
CA VAL A 142 1.27 14.32 -11.56
C VAL A 142 0.25 15.16 -10.81
N ARG A 143 -0.14 16.29 -11.42
CA ARG A 143 -1.21 17.15 -10.92
C ARG A 143 -2.53 16.47 -11.23
N ILE A 144 -3.40 16.34 -10.23
CA ILE A 144 -4.78 15.87 -10.38
C ILE A 144 -5.68 17.06 -10.09
N GLU A 145 -6.52 17.40 -11.05
CA GLU A 145 -7.40 18.57 -10.99
C GLU A 145 -8.81 18.11 -10.63
N PHE A 146 -9.44 18.87 -9.74
CA PHE A 146 -10.80 18.62 -9.30
C PHE A 146 -11.65 19.83 -9.70
N GLU A 147 -12.63 19.60 -10.56
CA GLU A 147 -13.64 20.60 -10.95
C GLU A 147 -14.82 20.63 -9.98
#